data_AF-A0A9D9W674-F1
#
_entry.id   AF-A0A9D9W674-F1
#
_cell.length_a   1.000
_cell.length_b   1.000
_cell.length_c   1.000
_cell.angle_alpha   90.00
_cell.angle_beta   90.00
_cell.angle_gamma   90.00
#
_symmetry.space_group_name_H-M   'P 1'
#
loop_
_entity.id
_entity.type
_entity.pdbx_description
1 polymer ?
#
loop_
_entity_poly.entity_id
_entity_poly.type
_entity_poly.pdbx_seq_one_letter_code
_entity_poly.pdbx_strand_id
1 'polypeptide(L)'
;MNTKFLATLLLLGITQTAQAGVINFDNLSLNDFDDIATNYGSHGAGGAGDSRVGVSYSGSNSTTTHLDFWNNNYGDLSKVAFSPSDGTLARISFTSNAGWLISSIRFDLAGWFDQDRAARTVVYNIGGNTVTLIDEPIEGDFTGNRHSSFSLSDMGSTAYIEWGNDWNIGIDNIEFTVVADPNFNGRAPEPAGLALLGSALGLLALQRRRNARRSS
;
A
#
# COMPACT_ATOMS: atom_id res chain seq x y z
N MET A 1 19.60 40.56 -42.28
CA MET A 1 20.56 40.47 -41.15
C MET A 1 19.79 40.88 -39.90
N ASN A 2 19.63 40.12 -38.81
CA ASN A 2 20.10 38.80 -38.40
C ASN A 2 19.04 38.21 -37.46
N THR A 3 18.68 36.96 -37.71
CA THR A 3 17.94 36.05 -36.82
C THR A 3 18.73 35.79 -35.54
N LYS A 4 18.11 35.91 -34.36
CA LYS A 4 18.56 35.21 -33.15
C LYS A 4 17.43 34.37 -32.60
N PHE A 5 17.64 33.06 -32.72
CA PHE A 5 16.82 31.98 -32.18
C PHE A 5 16.77 32.06 -30.64
N LEU A 6 15.56 32.04 -30.06
CA LEU A 6 15.37 31.63 -28.67
C LEU A 6 15.17 30.12 -28.66
N ALA A 7 16.11 29.39 -28.06
CA ALA A 7 15.96 27.98 -27.74
C ALA A 7 15.38 27.86 -26.32
N THR A 8 14.10 27.50 -26.22
CA THR A 8 13.47 27.15 -24.94
C THR A 8 13.79 25.69 -24.64
N LEU A 9 14.64 25.44 -23.65
CA LEU A 9 14.92 24.11 -23.12
C LEU A 9 13.72 23.68 -22.26
N LEU A 10 12.91 22.75 -22.75
CA LEU A 10 11.80 22.17 -22.00
C LEU A 10 12.34 21.01 -21.16
N LEU A 11 12.46 21.21 -19.85
CA LEU A 11 12.87 20.17 -18.90
C LEU A 11 11.68 19.21 -18.70
N LEU A 12 11.68 18.06 -19.40
CA LEU A 12 10.68 17.00 -19.21
C LEU A 12 11.05 16.19 -17.96
N GLY A 13 10.54 16.62 -16.80
CA GLY A 13 10.56 15.80 -15.59
C GLY A 13 9.59 14.62 -15.73
N ILE A 14 10.10 13.39 -15.62
CA ILE A 14 9.26 12.20 -15.50
C ILE A 14 8.64 12.23 -14.10
N THR A 15 7.38 12.65 -14.00
CA THR A 15 6.59 12.48 -12.78
C THR A 15 6.29 11.00 -12.61
N GLN A 16 6.94 10.33 -11.66
CA GLN A 16 6.55 8.98 -11.26
C GLN A 16 5.15 9.07 -10.64
N THR A 17 4.18 8.36 -11.23
CA THR A 17 2.83 8.29 -10.67
C THR A 17 2.86 7.31 -9.48
N ALA A 18 2.98 7.85 -8.27
CA ALA A 18 2.68 7.10 -7.06
C ALA A 18 1.19 6.76 -7.04
N GLN A 19 0.84 5.52 -6.77
CA GLN A 19 -0.55 5.11 -6.55
C GLN A 19 -0.62 4.34 -5.23
N ALA A 20 -1.64 4.67 -4.44
CA ALA A 20 -1.91 4.03 -3.16
C ALA A 20 -2.77 2.77 -3.36
N GLY A 21 -2.40 1.69 -2.69
CA GLY A 21 -3.27 0.56 -2.41
C GLY A 21 -3.84 0.68 -1.00
N VAL A 22 -5.08 0.21 -0.81
CA VAL A 22 -5.76 0.22 0.50
C VAL A 22 -6.34 -1.16 0.76
N ILE A 23 -5.98 -1.76 1.88
CA ILE A 23 -6.61 -2.97 2.41
C ILE A 23 -7.37 -2.58 3.66
N ASN A 24 -8.69 -2.55 3.52
CA ASN A 24 -9.65 -2.57 4.61
C ASN A 24 -10.56 -3.78 4.41
N PHE A 25 -11.39 -4.10 5.40
CA PHE A 25 -12.27 -5.26 5.32
C PHE A 25 -13.75 -4.88 5.20
N ASP A 26 -14.03 -3.61 4.87
CA ASP A 26 -15.36 -3.02 4.80
C ASP A 26 -16.34 -3.72 3.85
N ASN A 27 -15.82 -4.30 2.78
CA ASN A 27 -16.62 -5.00 1.78
C ASN A 27 -16.87 -6.48 2.12
N LEU A 28 -16.24 -7.00 3.17
CA LEU A 28 -16.45 -8.36 3.64
C LEU A 28 -17.76 -8.44 4.41
N SER A 29 -18.46 -9.56 4.22
CA SER A 29 -19.70 -9.92 4.91
C SER A 29 -19.51 -11.29 5.55
N LEU A 30 -18.54 -11.37 6.45
CA LEU A 30 -18.13 -12.56 7.18
C LEU A 30 -18.70 -12.52 8.61
N ASN A 31 -18.89 -13.68 9.22
CA ASN A 31 -19.18 -13.76 10.65
C ASN A 31 -17.89 -13.54 11.45
N ASP A 32 -18.04 -13.20 12.73
CA ASP A 32 -16.89 -13.14 13.63
C ASP A 32 -16.22 -14.52 13.70
N PHE A 33 -14.89 -14.53 13.67
CA PHE A 33 -14.02 -15.72 13.56
C PHE A 33 -14.03 -16.45 12.21
N ASP A 34 -14.70 -15.95 11.18
CA ASP A 34 -14.54 -16.52 9.84
C ASP A 34 -13.17 -16.13 9.25
N ASP A 35 -12.53 -17.07 8.56
CA ASP A 35 -11.27 -16.85 7.86
C ASP A 35 -11.41 -15.75 6.81
N ILE A 36 -10.46 -14.80 6.82
CA ILE A 36 -10.24 -13.91 5.68
C ILE A 36 -9.59 -14.72 4.56
N ALA A 37 -10.16 -14.62 3.35
CA ALA A 37 -9.65 -15.31 2.18
C ALA A 37 -8.14 -15.03 2.00
N THR A 38 -7.35 -16.08 1.81
CA THR A 38 -5.88 -16.02 1.82
C THR A 38 -5.28 -15.11 0.74
N ASN A 39 -6.06 -14.78 -0.28
CA ASN A 39 -5.67 -13.90 -1.38
C ASN A 39 -6.36 -12.52 -1.35
N TYR A 40 -7.13 -12.19 -0.31
CA TYR A 40 -7.79 -10.89 -0.19
C TYR A 40 -6.75 -9.75 -0.29
N GLY A 41 -7.06 -8.69 -1.04
CA GLY A 41 -6.13 -7.59 -1.30
C GLY A 41 -4.97 -7.91 -2.25
N SER A 42 -4.66 -9.19 -2.52
CA SER A 42 -3.57 -9.55 -3.42
C SER A 42 -3.91 -9.19 -4.86
N HIS A 43 -3.06 -8.37 -5.49
CA HIS A 43 -3.24 -7.93 -6.87
C HIS A 43 -4.63 -7.31 -7.14
N GLY A 44 -5.22 -6.62 -6.15
CA GLY A 44 -6.56 -6.04 -6.28
C GLY A 44 -7.71 -7.00 -5.96
N ALA A 45 -7.43 -8.23 -5.54
CA ALA A 45 -8.46 -9.23 -5.27
C ALA A 45 -9.40 -8.78 -4.15
N GLY A 46 -10.69 -9.09 -4.32
CA GLY A 46 -11.73 -8.61 -3.40
C GLY A 46 -11.99 -7.11 -3.48
N GLY A 47 -11.40 -6.37 -4.43
CA GLY A 47 -11.57 -4.92 -4.54
C GLY A 47 -10.72 -4.10 -3.57
N ALA A 48 -9.74 -4.73 -2.92
CA ALA A 48 -8.78 -4.13 -2.00
C ALA A 48 -7.34 -4.27 -2.53
N GLY A 49 -6.42 -3.48 -1.99
CA GLY A 49 -5.00 -3.51 -2.30
C GLY A 49 -4.63 -2.80 -3.60
N ASP A 50 -3.64 -3.33 -4.31
CA ASP A 50 -3.14 -2.78 -5.57
C ASP A 50 -2.80 -3.91 -6.54
N SER A 51 -3.13 -3.74 -7.82
CA SER A 51 -2.86 -4.70 -8.89
C SER A 51 -1.38 -5.09 -9.07
N ARG A 52 -0.44 -4.31 -8.52
CA ARG A 52 1.00 -4.50 -8.65
C ARG A 52 1.63 -5.15 -7.41
N VAL A 53 0.85 -5.49 -6.38
CA VAL A 53 1.36 -6.00 -5.11
C VAL A 53 0.65 -7.30 -4.74
N GLY A 54 1.43 -8.35 -4.56
CA GLY A 54 1.01 -9.57 -3.89
C GLY A 54 0.87 -9.34 -2.39
N VAL A 55 -0.19 -9.91 -1.80
CA VAL A 55 -0.50 -9.82 -0.37
C VAL A 55 -0.71 -11.24 0.13
N SER A 56 -0.21 -11.54 1.32
CA SER A 56 -0.41 -12.82 1.98
C SER A 56 -0.56 -12.65 3.49
N TYR A 57 -1.27 -13.60 4.08
CA TYR A 57 -1.67 -13.62 5.48
C TYR A 57 -1.08 -14.84 6.17
N SER A 58 -0.57 -14.69 7.39
CA SER A 58 -0.02 -15.81 8.16
C SER A 58 0.12 -15.48 9.63
N GLY A 59 0.29 -16.51 10.47
CA GLY A 59 0.94 -16.35 11.78
C GLY A 59 2.46 -16.26 11.66
N SER A 60 3.15 -15.64 12.62
CA SER A 60 4.62 -15.40 12.58
C SER A 60 5.49 -16.66 12.55
N ASN A 61 4.94 -17.80 12.94
CA ASN A 61 5.54 -19.14 12.84
C ASN A 61 5.02 -19.94 11.63
N SER A 62 4.28 -19.31 10.72
CA SER A 62 3.70 -19.88 9.50
C SER A 62 2.83 -21.13 9.74
N THR A 63 2.34 -21.30 10.97
CA THR A 63 1.45 -22.41 11.35
C THR A 63 0.04 -22.21 10.81
N THR A 64 -0.35 -20.95 10.59
CA THR A 64 -1.59 -20.52 9.96
C THR A 64 -1.29 -19.69 8.72
N THR A 65 -2.16 -19.80 7.70
CA THR A 65 -2.03 -19.14 6.39
C THR A 65 -3.18 -18.17 6.12
N HIS A 66 -3.89 -17.77 7.17
CA HIS A 66 -5.00 -16.83 7.15
C HIS A 66 -4.95 -15.96 8.41
N LEU A 67 -5.79 -14.93 8.42
CA LEU A 67 -6.18 -14.19 9.61
C LEU A 67 -7.69 -14.30 9.76
N ASP A 68 -8.18 -14.08 10.98
CA ASP A 68 -9.61 -14.14 11.27
C ASP A 68 -10.23 -12.75 11.23
N PHE A 69 -11.52 -12.71 10.90
CA PHE A 69 -12.30 -11.50 10.78
C PHE A 69 -13.12 -11.20 12.04
N TRP A 70 -13.25 -9.93 12.40
CA TRP A 70 -14.16 -9.48 13.46
C TRP A 70 -14.89 -8.18 13.12
N ASN A 71 -16.20 -8.08 13.41
CA ASN A 71 -17.02 -6.97 12.95
C ASN A 71 -16.89 -5.63 13.73
N ASN A 72 -16.76 -5.62 15.05
CA ASN A 72 -16.89 -4.40 15.87
C ASN A 72 -16.06 -4.42 17.17
N ASN A 73 -16.16 -3.36 17.99
CA ASN A 73 -15.62 -3.26 19.36
C ASN A 73 -14.10 -3.40 19.53
N TYR A 74 -13.36 -3.09 18.48
CA TYR A 74 -11.94 -2.74 18.55
C TYR A 74 -11.83 -1.21 18.54
N GLY A 75 -12.32 -0.58 19.60
CA GLY A 75 -12.40 0.87 19.69
C GLY A 75 -13.35 1.45 18.65
N ASP A 76 -12.87 2.31 17.76
CA ASP A 76 -13.66 2.83 16.64
C ASP A 76 -13.44 2.08 15.32
N LEU A 77 -12.53 1.10 15.28
CA LEU A 77 -12.36 0.24 14.13
C LEU A 77 -13.53 -0.75 14.03
N SER A 78 -13.96 -0.97 12.80
CA SER A 78 -14.95 -1.99 12.45
C SER A 78 -14.34 -2.90 11.40
N LYS A 79 -14.72 -4.19 11.41
CA LYS A 79 -14.27 -5.15 10.39
C LYS A 79 -12.75 -5.25 10.38
N VAL A 80 -12.19 -5.75 11.46
CA VAL A 80 -10.74 -5.89 11.65
C VAL A 80 -10.26 -7.29 11.31
N ALA A 81 -8.96 -7.43 11.05
CA ALA A 81 -8.27 -8.70 11.02
C ALA A 81 -7.46 -8.94 12.30
N PHE A 82 -7.39 -10.18 12.79
CA PHE A 82 -6.62 -10.52 13.98
C PHE A 82 -5.97 -11.92 13.88
N SER A 83 -5.13 -12.26 14.88
CA SER A 83 -4.42 -13.55 14.90
C SER A 83 -5.38 -14.72 15.19
N PRO A 84 -5.44 -15.77 14.34
CA PRO A 84 -6.33 -16.91 14.54
C PRO A 84 -5.91 -17.83 15.71
N SER A 85 -4.73 -17.59 16.30
CA SER A 85 -4.19 -18.45 17.35
C SER A 85 -3.38 -17.67 18.36
N ASP A 86 -3.76 -17.84 19.63
CA ASP A 86 -3.01 -17.32 20.77
C ASP A 86 -1.58 -17.86 20.80
N GLY A 87 -0.65 -16.99 21.18
CA GLY A 87 0.79 -17.23 21.22
C GLY A 87 1.52 -16.98 19.89
N THR A 88 0.83 -16.61 18.81
CA THR A 88 1.43 -16.32 17.50
C THR A 88 1.11 -14.90 17.05
N LEU A 89 2.12 -14.19 16.52
CA LEU A 89 1.86 -12.85 15.96
C LEU A 89 1.09 -13.01 14.65
N ALA A 90 0.10 -12.16 14.41
CA ALA A 90 -0.47 -12.03 13.07
C ALA A 90 0.54 -11.37 12.15
N ARG A 91 0.55 -11.73 10.86
CA ARG A 91 1.43 -11.16 9.84
C ARG A 91 0.69 -10.93 8.52
N ILE A 92 0.88 -9.73 7.96
CA ILE A 92 0.53 -9.40 6.58
C ILE A 92 1.83 -9.11 5.83
N SER A 93 2.05 -9.81 4.72
CA SER A 93 3.25 -9.64 3.88
C SER A 93 2.89 -9.12 2.50
N PHE A 94 3.68 -8.17 2.03
CA PHE A 94 3.55 -7.52 0.73
C PHE A 94 4.74 -7.84 -0.15
N THR A 95 4.50 -8.10 -1.43
CA THR A 95 5.54 -8.30 -2.44
C THR A 95 5.15 -7.57 -3.70
N SER A 96 5.91 -6.56 -4.08
CA SER A 96 5.67 -5.84 -5.32
C SER A 96 6.09 -6.66 -6.54
N ASN A 97 5.38 -6.45 -7.64
CA ASN A 97 5.76 -6.97 -8.94
C ASN A 97 7.07 -6.32 -9.41
N ALA A 98 7.81 -7.03 -10.27
CA ALA A 98 9.04 -6.53 -10.85
C ALA A 98 8.83 -5.15 -11.52
N GLY A 99 9.76 -4.21 -11.26
CA GLY A 99 9.69 -2.83 -11.73
C GLY A 99 8.89 -1.89 -10.82
N TRP A 100 8.42 -2.36 -9.66
CA TRP A 100 7.71 -1.56 -8.67
C TRP A 100 8.32 -1.75 -7.27
N LEU A 101 8.23 -0.71 -6.45
CA LEU A 101 8.65 -0.69 -5.05
C LEU A 101 7.50 -0.20 -4.19
N ILE A 102 7.39 -0.76 -2.99
CA ILE A 102 6.58 -0.21 -1.91
C ILE A 102 7.38 0.93 -1.31
N SER A 103 6.79 2.12 -1.23
CA SER A 103 7.45 3.33 -0.73
C SER A 103 6.97 3.76 0.66
N SER A 104 5.82 3.28 1.09
CA SER A 104 5.27 3.55 2.41
C SER A 104 4.23 2.51 2.80
N ILE A 105 4.08 2.31 4.10
CA ILE A 105 2.95 1.60 4.72
C ILE A 105 2.42 2.44 5.88
N ARG A 106 1.10 2.42 6.07
CA ARG A 106 0.38 3.00 7.20
C ARG A 106 -0.75 2.06 7.57
N PHE A 107 -1.04 1.92 8.85
CA PHE A 107 -2.10 1.03 9.34
C PHE A 107 -2.55 1.47 10.73
N ASP A 108 -3.75 1.04 11.12
CA ASP A 108 -4.31 1.28 12.43
C ASP A 108 -4.45 -0.04 13.20
N LEU A 109 -4.13 -0.02 14.49
CA LEU A 109 -4.39 -1.10 15.42
C LEU A 109 -5.34 -0.61 16.51
N ALA A 110 -6.24 -1.47 16.98
CA ALA A 110 -7.05 -1.16 18.15
C ALA A 110 -7.22 -2.37 19.08
N GLY A 111 -7.51 -2.09 20.35
CA GLY A 111 -7.70 -3.10 21.39
C GLY A 111 -9.16 -3.53 21.60
N TRP A 112 -9.39 -4.83 21.71
CA TRP A 112 -10.67 -5.43 22.13
C TRP A 112 -10.84 -5.42 23.65
N PHE A 113 -12.02 -5.33 24.28
CA PHE A 113 -13.33 -4.94 23.79
C PHE A 113 -13.50 -3.49 24.19
N ASP A 114 -13.11 -2.59 23.30
CA ASP A 114 -13.00 -1.16 23.57
C ASP A 114 -12.14 -0.85 24.82
N GLN A 115 -10.93 -1.42 24.83
CA GLN A 115 -9.97 -1.26 25.92
C GLN A 115 -8.57 -1.09 25.35
N ASP A 116 -7.77 -0.26 26.01
CA ASP A 116 -6.35 -0.20 25.72
C ASP A 116 -5.68 -1.54 26.05
N ARG A 117 -4.86 -2.02 25.12
CA ARG A 117 -4.16 -3.30 25.21
C ARG A 117 -2.68 -3.10 24.95
N ALA A 118 -1.83 -3.78 25.70
CA ALA A 118 -0.40 -3.81 25.37
C ALA A 118 -0.16 -4.83 24.25
N ALA A 119 0.24 -4.36 23.07
CA ALA A 119 0.79 -5.23 22.04
C ALA A 119 2.17 -5.72 22.50
N ARG A 120 2.29 -7.03 22.74
CA ARG A 120 3.57 -7.64 23.11
C ARG A 120 4.66 -7.34 22.09
N THR A 121 4.29 -7.31 20.82
CA THR A 121 5.20 -6.99 19.74
C THR A 121 4.41 -6.37 18.58
N VAL A 122 4.92 -5.26 18.05
CA VAL A 122 4.54 -4.72 16.74
C VAL A 122 5.81 -4.57 15.92
N VAL A 123 5.84 -5.21 14.75
CA VAL A 123 6.97 -5.12 13.81
C VAL A 123 6.43 -4.65 12.47
N TYR A 124 7.09 -3.69 11.86
CA TYR A 124 6.77 -3.32 10.49
C TYR A 124 8.02 -2.95 9.72
N ASN A 125 8.07 -3.38 8.46
CA ASN A 125 9.27 -3.35 7.64
C ASN A 125 8.95 -2.94 6.21
N ILE A 126 9.86 -2.20 5.58
CA ILE A 126 9.94 -2.03 4.13
C ILE A 126 11.40 -2.16 3.72
N GLY A 127 11.70 -3.02 2.74
CA GLY A 127 13.03 -3.06 2.11
C GLY A 127 14.21 -3.35 3.05
N GLY A 128 13.96 -3.94 4.22
CA GLY A 128 14.99 -4.19 5.23
C GLY A 128 15.10 -3.13 6.34
N ASN A 129 14.40 -2.01 6.23
CA ASN A 129 14.23 -1.08 7.34
C ASN A 129 13.08 -1.55 8.23
N THR A 130 13.40 -1.93 9.47
CA THR A 130 12.47 -2.54 10.42
C THR A 130 12.30 -1.64 11.64
N VAL A 131 11.05 -1.40 12.02
CA VAL A 131 10.69 -0.90 13.34
C VAL A 131 10.16 -2.05 14.18
N THR A 132 10.61 -2.14 15.43
CA THR A 132 10.10 -3.09 16.41
C THR A 132 9.73 -2.33 17.68
N LEU A 133 8.48 -2.47 18.08
CA LEU A 133 7.92 -1.93 19.31
C LEU A 133 7.55 -3.10 20.23
N ILE A 134 7.88 -2.98 21.51
CA ILE A 134 7.68 -4.01 22.53
C ILE A 134 6.82 -3.44 23.64
N ASP A 135 5.79 -4.18 24.04
CA ASP A 135 4.80 -3.75 25.02
C ASP A 135 4.18 -2.37 24.70
N GLU A 136 3.97 -2.12 23.40
CA GLU A 136 3.40 -0.87 22.90
C GLU A 136 1.93 -0.76 23.35
N PRO A 137 1.51 0.34 23.98
CA PRO A 137 0.10 0.56 24.28
C PRO A 137 -0.67 0.78 22.97
N ILE A 138 -1.60 -0.11 22.68
CA ILE A 138 -2.57 0.02 21.60
C ILE A 138 -3.86 0.56 22.19
N GLU A 139 -4.27 1.71 21.68
CA GLU A 139 -5.48 2.40 22.10
C GLU A 139 -6.72 1.64 21.61
N GLY A 140 -7.78 1.67 22.41
CA GLY A 140 -9.06 1.05 22.06
C GLY A 140 -10.20 1.50 22.96
N ASP A 141 -9.90 2.16 24.08
CA ASP A 141 -10.92 2.63 25.00
C ASP A 141 -11.79 3.76 24.42
N PHE A 142 -12.93 4.06 25.06
CA PHE A 142 -13.82 5.15 24.66
C PHE A 142 -13.36 6.53 25.17
N THR A 143 -12.20 6.62 25.81
CA THR A 143 -11.67 7.79 26.49
C THR A 143 -10.39 8.31 25.85
N GLY A 144 -10.50 8.79 24.61
CA GLY A 144 -9.37 9.38 23.90
C GLY A 144 -9.40 9.03 22.43
N ASN A 145 -8.21 8.81 21.87
CA ASN A 145 -8.07 8.12 20.59
C ASN A 145 -8.51 6.66 20.77
N ARG A 146 -9.22 6.10 19.80
CA ARG A 146 -9.85 4.78 19.88
C ARG A 146 -9.12 3.72 19.03
N HIS A 147 -7.96 4.08 18.51
CA HIS A 147 -7.01 3.24 17.78
C HIS A 147 -5.65 3.94 17.77
N SER A 148 -4.59 3.17 17.53
CA SER A 148 -3.23 3.66 17.33
C SER A 148 -2.81 3.53 15.88
N SER A 149 -2.31 4.62 15.28
CA SER A 149 -1.82 4.64 13.91
C SER A 149 -0.31 4.50 13.82
N PHE A 150 0.16 3.69 12.87
CA PHE A 150 1.58 3.46 12.61
C PHE A 150 1.91 3.78 11.17
N SER A 151 3.15 4.20 10.90
CA SER A 151 3.61 4.40 9.52
C SER A 151 5.12 4.19 9.39
N LEU A 152 5.51 3.80 8.19
CA LEU A 152 6.91 3.71 7.75
C LEU A 152 7.01 4.17 6.30
N SER A 153 8.09 4.88 5.98
CA SER A 153 8.43 5.26 4.62
C SER A 153 9.85 4.80 4.34
N ASP A 154 9.99 3.92 3.37
CA ASP A 154 11.25 3.42 2.82
C ASP A 154 10.96 2.79 1.45
N MET A 155 11.97 2.33 0.72
CA MET A 155 11.81 1.70 -0.57
C MET A 155 12.22 0.23 -0.55
N GLY A 156 11.29 -0.66 -0.91
CA GLY A 156 11.56 -2.08 -0.97
C GLY A 156 10.60 -2.84 -1.88
N SER A 157 11.07 -3.96 -2.43
CA SER A 157 10.18 -4.89 -3.15
C SER A 157 9.32 -5.74 -2.22
N THR A 158 9.66 -5.75 -0.93
CA THR A 158 8.93 -6.47 0.11
C THR A 158 8.68 -5.55 1.30
N ALA A 159 7.54 -5.76 1.94
CA ALA A 159 7.18 -5.15 3.22
C ALA A 159 6.40 -6.18 4.05
N TYR A 160 6.36 -6.00 5.36
CA TYR A 160 5.47 -6.79 6.20
C TYR A 160 5.08 -6.02 7.46
N ILE A 161 3.96 -6.42 8.06
CA ILE A 161 3.46 -5.96 9.35
C ILE A 161 3.22 -7.20 10.19
N GLU A 162 3.69 -7.20 11.43
CA GLU A 162 3.38 -8.18 12.46
C GLU A 162 2.87 -7.49 13.70
N TRP A 163 1.86 -8.07 14.34
CA TRP A 163 1.31 -7.50 15.56
C TRP A 163 0.61 -8.56 16.41
N GLY A 164 0.35 -8.15 17.65
CA GLY A 164 -0.43 -8.92 18.62
C GLY A 164 0.22 -10.26 18.93
N ASN A 165 -0.46 -11.08 19.71
CA ASN A 165 -0.10 -12.48 19.93
C ASN A 165 -1.35 -13.29 20.32
N ASP A 166 -2.52 -12.72 20.08
CA ASP A 166 -3.83 -13.20 20.44
C ASP A 166 -4.84 -12.40 19.61
N TRP A 167 -6.12 -12.64 19.87
CA TRP A 167 -7.23 -11.98 19.21
C TRP A 167 -7.56 -10.60 19.79
N ASN A 168 -6.89 -10.13 20.85
CA ASN A 168 -7.25 -8.88 21.52
C ASN A 168 -6.81 -7.61 20.78
N ILE A 169 -6.05 -7.73 19.68
CA ILE A 169 -5.59 -6.60 18.87
C ILE A 169 -5.96 -6.83 17.41
N GLY A 170 -6.79 -5.94 16.88
CA GLY A 170 -7.24 -5.95 15.49
C GLY A 170 -6.49 -4.92 14.65
N ILE A 171 -6.28 -5.22 13.37
CA ILE A 171 -5.74 -4.30 12.36
C ILE A 171 -6.83 -3.91 11.36
N ASP A 172 -6.78 -2.67 10.89
CA ASP A 172 -7.54 -2.20 9.73
C ASP A 172 -6.84 -1.00 9.05
N ASN A 173 -7.47 -0.43 8.01
CA ASN A 173 -7.04 0.79 7.31
C ASN A 173 -5.59 0.74 6.81
N ILE A 174 -5.20 -0.39 6.20
CA ILE A 174 -3.83 -0.59 5.75
C ILE A 174 -3.63 0.11 4.41
N GLU A 175 -2.95 1.25 4.44
CA GLU A 175 -2.60 2.06 3.28
C GLU A 175 -1.14 1.81 2.88
N PHE A 176 -0.86 1.62 1.61
CA PHE A 176 0.52 1.54 1.12
C PHE A 176 0.68 2.24 -0.22
N THR A 177 1.85 2.81 -0.47
CA THR A 177 2.16 3.47 -1.73
C THR A 177 3.09 2.64 -2.57
N VAL A 178 2.83 2.58 -3.87
CA VAL A 178 3.67 1.87 -4.84
C VAL A 178 4.20 2.85 -5.88
N VAL A 179 5.51 2.80 -6.10
CA VAL A 179 6.25 3.62 -7.06
C VAL A 179 7.01 2.75 -8.04
N ALA A 180 7.36 3.30 -9.22
CA ALA A 180 8.20 2.58 -10.16
C ALA A 180 9.63 2.46 -9.62
N ASP A 181 10.27 1.31 -9.83
CA ASP A 181 11.67 1.11 -9.48
C ASP A 181 12.56 1.85 -10.51
N PRO A 182 13.31 2.90 -10.10
CA PRO A 182 14.15 3.67 -11.02
C PRO A 182 15.35 2.87 -11.56
N ASN A 183 15.73 1.78 -10.88
CA ASN A 183 16.86 0.94 -11.26
C ASN A 183 16.44 -0.30 -12.07
N PHE A 184 15.15 -0.47 -12.33
CA PHE A 184 14.66 -1.61 -13.09
C PHE A 184 15.03 -1.46 -14.56
N ASN A 185 15.93 -2.34 -15.03
CA ASN A 185 16.39 -2.38 -16.43
C ASN A 185 15.35 -3.01 -17.39
N GLY A 186 14.20 -3.47 -16.89
CA GLY A 186 13.05 -3.78 -17.73
C GLY A 186 12.29 -2.49 -18.08
N ARG A 187 11.48 -2.51 -19.15
CA ARG A 187 10.60 -1.38 -19.46
C ARG A 187 9.52 -1.30 -18.37
N ALA A 188 9.75 -0.51 -17.31
CA ALA A 188 8.66 -0.09 -16.43
C ALA A 188 7.57 0.52 -17.35
N PRO A 189 6.28 0.18 -17.17
CA PRO A 189 5.22 0.72 -18.02
C PRO A 189 5.32 2.25 -18.02
N GLU A 190 5.64 2.84 -19.17
CA GLU A 190 5.68 4.29 -19.28
C GLU A 190 4.30 4.82 -18.88
N PRO A 191 4.21 5.83 -18.01
CA PRO A 191 2.95 6.48 -17.73
C PRO A 191 2.33 6.87 -19.07
N ALA A 192 1.06 6.53 -19.31
CA ALA A 192 0.36 6.78 -20.57
C ALA A 192 0.47 8.24 -21.07
N GLY A 193 0.80 9.17 -20.18
CA GLY A 193 1.14 10.56 -20.48
C GLY A 193 2.29 10.74 -21.49
N LEU A 194 3.31 9.87 -21.53
CA LEU A 194 4.42 9.99 -22.49
C LEU A 194 3.98 9.64 -23.92
N ALA A 195 3.15 8.60 -24.06
CA ALA A 195 2.55 8.24 -25.36
C ALA A 195 1.61 9.35 -25.86
N LEU A 196 0.78 9.91 -24.97
CA LEU A 196 -0.09 11.04 -25.29
C LEU A 196 0.70 12.30 -25.67
N LEU A 197 1.76 12.63 -24.94
CA LEU A 197 2.63 13.76 -25.27
C LEU A 197 3.34 13.56 -26.62
N GLY A 198 3.87 12.35 -26.86
CA GLY A 198 4.47 11.98 -28.14
C GLY A 198 3.50 12.13 -29.30
N SER A 199 2.26 11.70 -29.12
CA SER A 199 1.20 11.85 -30.13
C SER A 199 0.80 13.32 -30.35
N ALA A 200 0.68 14.12 -29.29
CA ALA A 200 0.37 15.55 -29.38
C ALA A 200 1.47 16.33 -30.11
N LEU A 201 2.74 16.08 -29.79
CA LEU A 201 3.89 16.69 -30.48
C LEU A 201 3.98 16.24 -31.95
N GLY A 202 3.69 14.97 -32.23
CA GLY A 202 3.62 14.44 -33.60
C GLY A 202 2.55 15.12 -34.45
N LEU A 203 1.35 15.33 -33.89
CA LEU A 203 0.25 16.04 -34.55
C LEU A 203 0.60 17.51 -34.81
N LEU A 204 1.22 18.21 -33.85
CA LEU A 204 1.67 19.59 -34.01
C LEU A 204 2.73 19.74 -35.11
N ALA A 205 3.68 18.81 -35.20
CA ALA A 205 4.71 18.81 -36.25
C ALA A 205 4.10 18.61 -37.65
N LEU A 206 3.12 17.71 -37.78
CA LEU A 206 2.39 17.49 -39.04
C LEU A 206 1.57 18.72 -39.45
N GLN A 207 0.94 19.39 -38.50
CA GLN A 207 0.14 20.59 -38.75
C GLN A 207 1.02 21.76 -39.22
N ARG A 208 2.21 21.94 -38.63
CA ARG A 208 3.19 22.95 -39.05
C ARG A 208 3.70 22.70 -40.48
N ARG A 209 3.93 21.44 -40.85
CA ARG A 209 4.37 21.04 -42.20
C ARG A 209 3.30 21.26 -43.27
N ARG A 210 2.02 21.11 -42.92
CA ARG A 210 0.88 21.40 -43.83
C ARG A 210 0.72 22.89 -44.10
N ASN A 211 0.91 23.73 -43.09
CA ASN A 211 0.78 25.17 -43.24
C ASN A 211 1.94 25.77 -44.08
N ALA A 212 3.16 25.25 -43.93
CA ALA A 212 4.32 25.69 -44.73
C ALA A 212 4.23 25.33 -46.23
N ARG A 213 3.44 24.30 -46.60
CA ARG A 213 3.22 23.91 -48.00
C ARG A 213 2.05 24.64 -48.68
N ARG A 214 1.22 25.35 -47.92
CA ARG A 214 0.10 26.14 -48.45
C ARG A 214 0.45 27.60 -48.74
N SER A 215 1.65 28.03 -48.34
CA SER A 215 2.16 29.39 -48.53
C SER A 215 3.23 29.50 -49.63
N SER A 216 3.34 28.48 -50.49
CA SER A 216 4.17 28.47 -51.72
C SER A 216 3.28 28.27 -52.93
#